data_AF-A0A8M1K8U1-F1
#
_entry.id   AF-A0A8M1K8U1-F1
#
_cell.length_a   1.000
_cell.length_b   1.000
_cell.length_c   1.000
_cell.angle_alpha   90.00
_cell.angle_beta   90.00
_cell.angle_gamma   90.00
#
_symmetry.space_group_name_H-M   'P 1'
#
loop_
_entity.id
_entity.type
_entity.pdbx_description
1 polymer ?
#
loop_
_entity_poly.entity_id
_entity_poly.type
_entity_poly.pdbx_seq_one_letter_code
_entity_poly.pdbx_strand_id
1 'polypeptide(L)'
;MTFTKTSQKFGQWADSRANTVYGLGFSTEQQLQQFADQFKEIREAARMAREKSQEKFELTNPGLNIAAPQELSEERHSPPLLAVNGPGEDKLFRSKSADMELTVEKERIKKMLSEGSICEINMEAELFTLQDSNAKLVAALHEANTSVDQWKQQLAEYQEETERLREQVTELETQVGRPEPGETGRDNLSQSLEELEALLKVKDEEIHNLQSKKSDFNELEKEREEATERLQDLEVQNADLEQRVQAAEETLASSRDEHDQAESEVRRIIGILDLKIGDLNDIRQSLAKLVDK
;
A
#
# COMPACT_ATOMS: atom_id res chain seq x y z
N MET A 1 -9.93 -15.02 -4.47
CA MET A 1 -8.78 -14.21 -4.02
C MET A 1 -7.76 -14.17 -5.14
N THR A 2 -7.24 -12.98 -5.46
CA THR A 2 -6.14 -12.77 -6.42
C THR A 2 -5.15 -11.81 -5.77
N PHE A 3 -3.86 -12.16 -5.79
CA PHE A 3 -2.79 -11.26 -5.34
C PHE A 3 -2.36 -10.36 -6.51
N THR A 4 -2.35 -9.06 -6.27
CA THR A 4 -2.04 -8.02 -7.25
C THR A 4 -0.88 -7.19 -6.70
N LYS A 5 0.23 -7.14 -7.43
CA LYS A 5 1.32 -6.19 -7.13
C LYS A 5 0.83 -4.77 -7.40
N THR A 6 1.01 -3.86 -6.44
CA THR A 6 0.56 -2.45 -6.52
C THR A 6 1.70 -1.46 -6.39
N SER A 7 2.88 -1.90 -5.94
CA SER A 7 4.14 -1.17 -6.03
C SER A 7 5.32 -2.16 -6.02
N GLN A 8 6.54 -1.69 -6.25
CA GLN A 8 7.78 -2.48 -6.29
C GLN A 8 7.98 -3.36 -5.03
N LYS A 9 7.47 -2.90 -3.87
CA LYS A 9 7.58 -3.58 -2.58
C LYS A 9 6.23 -3.89 -1.91
N PHE A 10 5.11 -3.67 -2.60
CA PHE A 10 3.76 -3.81 -2.02
C PHE A 10 2.80 -4.59 -2.93
N GLY A 11 2.06 -5.51 -2.35
CA GLY A 11 1.01 -6.27 -3.04
C GLY A 11 -0.21 -6.46 -2.15
N GLN A 12 -1.36 -6.65 -2.78
CA GLN A 12 -2.67 -6.67 -2.13
C GLN A 12 -3.53 -7.83 -2.64
N TRP A 13 -4.47 -8.31 -1.83
CA TRP A 13 -5.52 -9.22 -2.29
C TRP A 13 -6.86 -8.90 -1.63
N ALA A 14 -7.94 -9.02 -2.39
CA ALA A 14 -9.31 -8.95 -1.88
C ALA A 14 -9.79 -10.35 -1.43
N ASP A 15 -10.34 -10.43 -0.22
CA ASP A 15 -11.27 -11.50 0.19
C ASP A 15 -12.71 -10.98 0.07
N SER A 16 -13.39 -11.36 -1.02
CA SER A 16 -14.79 -11.04 -1.28
C SER A 16 -15.79 -11.70 -0.33
N ARG A 17 -15.36 -12.68 0.50
CA ARG A 17 -16.18 -13.29 1.56
C ARG A 17 -16.06 -12.52 2.88
N ALA A 18 -14.91 -11.91 3.15
CA ALA A 18 -14.73 -11.01 4.28
C ALA A 18 -15.15 -9.56 3.96
N ASN A 19 -15.28 -9.22 2.67
CA ASN A 19 -15.39 -7.86 2.14
C ASN A 19 -14.20 -6.97 2.54
N THR A 20 -13.00 -7.56 2.61
CA THR A 20 -11.76 -6.92 3.09
C THR A 20 -10.67 -6.99 2.04
N VAL A 21 -9.93 -5.90 1.86
CA VAL A 21 -8.67 -5.87 1.10
C VAL A 21 -7.51 -5.95 2.10
N TYR A 22 -6.64 -6.93 1.90
CA TYR A 22 -5.41 -7.11 2.67
C TYR A 22 -4.21 -6.62 1.85
N GLY A 23 -3.30 -5.89 2.47
CA GLY A 23 -2.05 -5.43 1.87
C GLY A 23 -0.83 -5.97 2.62
N LEU A 24 0.25 -6.26 1.89
CA LEU A 24 1.48 -6.79 2.44
C LEU A 24 2.70 -6.12 1.79
N GLY A 25 3.58 -5.58 2.63
CA GLY A 25 4.83 -4.92 2.24
C GLY A 25 6.05 -5.77 2.54
N PHE A 26 7.11 -5.59 1.74
CA PHE A 26 8.35 -6.35 1.83
C PHE A 26 9.58 -5.43 1.87
N SER A 27 10.69 -5.91 2.44
CA SER A 27 11.93 -5.13 2.47
C SER A 27 12.58 -5.00 1.08
N THR A 28 12.39 -6.01 0.21
CA THR A 28 12.91 -6.04 -1.16
C THR A 28 11.84 -6.50 -2.17
N GLU A 29 12.02 -6.12 -3.43
CA GLU A 29 11.19 -6.58 -4.55
C GLU A 29 11.28 -8.10 -4.75
N GLN A 30 12.45 -8.70 -4.48
CA GLN A 30 12.68 -10.13 -4.59
C GLN A 30 11.80 -10.93 -3.61
N GLN A 31 11.62 -10.44 -2.38
CA GLN A 31 10.70 -11.03 -1.40
C GLN A 31 9.24 -10.92 -1.87
N LEU A 32 8.82 -9.78 -2.42
CA LEU A 32 7.49 -9.60 -3.02
C LEU A 32 7.27 -10.55 -4.22
N GLN A 33 8.31 -10.81 -5.03
CA GLN A 33 8.25 -11.76 -6.14
C GLN A 33 8.10 -13.21 -5.63
N GLN A 34 8.97 -13.63 -4.70
CA GLN A 34 8.90 -14.95 -4.07
C GLN A 34 7.54 -15.21 -3.43
N PHE A 35 7.00 -14.25 -2.67
CA PHE A 35 5.66 -14.37 -2.10
C PHE A 35 4.56 -14.40 -3.17
N ALA A 36 4.65 -13.57 -4.22
CA ALA A 36 3.66 -13.58 -5.30
C ALA A 36 3.62 -14.93 -6.04
N ASP A 37 4.75 -15.61 -6.18
CA ASP A 37 4.83 -16.92 -6.83
C ASP A 37 4.40 -18.05 -5.90
N GLN A 38 4.77 -18.02 -4.61
CA GLN A 38 4.21 -18.94 -3.59
C GLN A 38 2.70 -18.77 -3.42
N PHE A 39 2.16 -17.53 -3.50
CA PHE A 39 0.73 -17.28 -3.43
C PHE A 39 0.01 -17.85 -4.67
N LYS A 40 0.62 -17.79 -5.86
CA LYS A 40 0.13 -18.54 -7.02
C LYS A 40 0.17 -20.03 -6.74
N GLU A 41 1.30 -20.60 -6.35
CA GLU A 41 1.46 -22.03 -6.09
C GLU A 41 0.44 -22.57 -5.08
N ILE A 42 0.23 -21.89 -3.95
CA ILE A 42 -0.77 -22.26 -2.94
C ILE A 42 -2.19 -22.12 -3.50
N ARG A 43 -2.48 -21.08 -4.31
CA ARG A 43 -3.78 -20.94 -5.00
C ARG A 43 -3.99 -22.04 -6.04
N GLU A 44 -2.96 -22.42 -6.77
CA GLU A 44 -2.95 -23.50 -7.77
C GLU A 44 -3.18 -24.84 -7.06
N ALA A 45 -2.46 -25.13 -5.98
CA ALA A 45 -2.65 -26.33 -5.16
C ALA A 45 -4.04 -26.39 -4.52
N ALA A 46 -4.56 -25.27 -4.00
CA ALA A 46 -5.92 -25.19 -3.45
C ALA A 46 -7.01 -25.32 -4.53
N ARG A 47 -6.74 -24.83 -5.75
CA ARG A 47 -7.58 -25.03 -6.94
C ARG A 47 -7.57 -26.50 -7.35
N MET A 48 -6.40 -27.11 -7.55
CA MET A 48 -6.23 -28.54 -7.87
C MET A 48 -6.83 -29.45 -6.78
N ALA A 49 -6.77 -29.07 -5.51
CA ALA A 49 -7.39 -29.81 -4.41
C ALA A 49 -8.92 -29.72 -4.45
N ARG A 50 -9.48 -28.54 -4.77
CA ARG A 50 -10.92 -28.37 -5.03
C ARG A 50 -11.36 -29.16 -6.25
N GLU A 51 -10.68 -28.99 -7.38
CA GLU A 51 -10.91 -29.72 -8.63
C GLU A 51 -10.87 -31.23 -8.37
N LYS A 52 -9.83 -31.77 -7.71
CA LYS A 52 -9.75 -33.20 -7.35
C LYS A 52 -10.83 -33.67 -6.36
N SER A 53 -11.40 -32.79 -5.55
CA SER A 53 -12.56 -33.10 -4.69
C SER A 53 -13.89 -33.04 -5.43
N GLN A 54 -13.96 -32.25 -6.51
CA GLN A 54 -15.14 -32.01 -7.34
C GLN A 54 -15.20 -33.00 -8.52
N GLU A 55 -14.07 -33.38 -9.10
CA GLU A 55 -13.90 -34.46 -10.09
C GLU A 55 -14.34 -35.83 -9.52
N LYS A 56 -14.15 -36.03 -8.20
CA LYS A 56 -14.69 -37.17 -7.45
C LYS A 56 -16.24 -37.18 -7.36
N PHE A 57 -16.89 -36.07 -7.72
CA PHE A 57 -18.35 -35.92 -7.80
C PHE A 57 -18.81 -35.84 -9.28
N GLU A 58 -18.01 -35.24 -10.16
CA GLU A 58 -18.27 -35.02 -11.59
C GLU A 58 -17.98 -36.23 -12.49
N LEU A 59 -17.56 -37.37 -11.94
CA LEU A 59 -17.73 -38.70 -12.57
C LEU A 59 -19.22 -39.11 -12.74
N THR A 60 -20.15 -38.15 -12.66
CA THR A 60 -21.61 -38.31 -12.74
C THR A 60 -22.22 -37.40 -13.83
N ASN A 61 -22.00 -37.76 -15.11
CA ASN A 61 -22.65 -37.30 -16.37
C ASN A 61 -22.06 -36.05 -17.11
N PRO A 62 -22.27 -35.89 -18.45
CA PRO A 62 -21.40 -35.07 -19.34
C PRO A 62 -22.04 -34.11 -20.41
N GLY A 63 -21.25 -33.15 -20.95
CA GLY A 63 -21.43 -32.40 -22.24
C GLY A 63 -22.03 -30.96 -22.17
N LEU A 64 -21.99 -30.03 -23.17
CA LEU A 64 -21.32 -29.87 -24.51
C LEU A 64 -21.57 -28.43 -25.14
N ASN A 65 -20.75 -27.94 -26.14
CA ASN A 65 -21.04 -26.92 -27.25
C ASN A 65 -21.15 -25.35 -27.00
N ILE A 66 -21.09 -24.33 -27.93
CA ILE A 66 -20.36 -23.93 -29.23
C ILE A 66 -20.79 -22.49 -29.87
N ALA A 67 -19.98 -21.78 -30.75
CA ALA A 67 -20.27 -20.74 -31.88
C ALA A 67 -20.18 -19.12 -31.83
N ALA A 68 -20.21 -18.34 -32.99
CA ALA A 68 -19.88 -16.84 -33.24
C ALA A 68 -20.39 -16.02 -34.57
N PRO A 69 -20.17 -14.65 -34.83
CA PRO A 69 -20.80 -13.70 -35.89
C PRO A 69 -19.96 -12.61 -36.77
N GLN A 70 -20.54 -11.68 -37.64
CA GLN A 70 -19.88 -10.81 -38.76
C GLN A 70 -20.54 -9.45 -39.42
N GLU A 71 -19.75 -8.58 -40.20
CA GLU A 71 -19.79 -7.66 -41.51
C GLU A 71 -20.83 -6.51 -41.99
N LEU A 72 -20.80 -5.54 -43.03
CA LEU A 72 -19.94 -4.84 -44.16
C LEU A 72 -20.55 -3.52 -44.93
N SER A 73 -19.89 -2.70 -45.88
CA SER A 73 -20.47 -1.61 -46.89
C SER A 73 -19.53 -0.65 -47.81
N GLU A 74 -19.97 0.11 -48.93
CA GLU A 74 -19.17 1.09 -49.88
C GLU A 74 -19.91 1.99 -51.07
N GLU A 75 -19.40 3.14 -51.70
CA GLU A 75 -19.75 3.81 -53.09
C GLU A 75 -18.93 5.09 -53.71
N ARG A 76 -19.33 5.83 -54.85
CA ARG A 76 -18.64 6.89 -55.80
C ARG A 76 -19.51 8.12 -56.38
N HIS A 77 -19.44 9.00 -57.48
CA HIS A 77 -18.94 9.29 -58.94
C HIS A 77 -19.21 10.84 -59.43
N SER A 78 -19.03 11.58 -60.62
CA SER A 78 -18.15 11.79 -61.89
C SER A 78 -18.30 13.21 -62.78
N PRO A 79 -18.27 13.46 -64.17
CA PRO A 79 -17.85 14.74 -64.98
C PRO A 79 -18.84 15.38 -66.12
N PRO A 80 -18.62 16.10 -67.35
CA PRO A 80 -17.57 16.85 -68.22
C PRO A 80 -17.98 18.15 -69.16
N LEU A 81 -17.36 18.50 -70.38
CA LEU A 81 -17.73 19.41 -71.63
C LEU A 81 -17.00 20.83 -71.97
N LEU A 82 -17.00 21.68 -73.11
CA LEU A 82 -17.03 21.77 -74.67
C LEU A 82 -16.80 23.24 -75.38
N ALA A 83 -16.43 23.49 -76.72
CA ALA A 83 -16.30 24.84 -77.49
C ALA A 83 -16.07 24.95 -79.11
N VAL A 84 -16.13 26.15 -79.86
CA VAL A 84 -15.87 26.47 -81.40
C VAL A 84 -15.82 28.04 -81.85
N ASN A 85 -15.65 28.78 -83.04
CA ASN A 85 -15.41 28.79 -84.59
C ASN A 85 -15.04 30.23 -85.31
N GLY A 86 -14.75 30.46 -86.68
CA GLY A 86 -14.60 31.83 -87.43
C GLY A 86 -14.22 32.06 -89.01
N PRO A 87 -14.21 33.32 -89.67
CA PRO A 87 -14.04 33.72 -91.17
C PRO A 87 -12.98 34.91 -91.59
N GLY A 88 -12.75 35.66 -92.75
CA GLY A 88 -13.19 35.97 -94.21
C GLY A 88 -12.40 37.14 -95.05
N GLU A 89 -12.65 37.54 -96.37
CA GLU A 89 -11.95 38.65 -97.25
C GLU A 89 -12.84 39.48 -98.33
N ASP A 90 -12.55 40.34 -99.39
CA ASP A 90 -11.56 40.58 -100.57
C ASP A 90 -11.42 42.07 -101.25
N LYS A 91 -11.25 42.36 -102.61
CA LYS A 91 -10.45 43.51 -103.30
C LYS A 91 -10.91 44.22 -104.68
N LEU A 92 -10.29 45.38 -105.15
CA LEU A 92 -9.96 45.81 -106.59
C LEU A 92 -9.11 47.15 -106.82
N PHE A 93 -8.78 47.61 -108.08
CA PHE A 93 -7.62 48.52 -108.47
C PHE A 93 -7.78 49.64 -109.59
N ARG A 94 -6.87 50.67 -109.67
CA ARG A 94 -6.55 51.56 -110.87
C ARG A 94 -5.18 52.32 -110.81
N SER A 95 -4.48 52.44 -111.96
CA SER A 95 -3.36 53.37 -112.39
C SER A 95 -2.06 53.57 -111.54
N LYS A 96 -1.00 54.20 -112.13
CA LYS A 96 0.44 53.90 -111.82
C LYS A 96 1.57 54.95 -112.09
N SER A 97 1.37 56.27 -112.30
CA SER A 97 2.55 57.17 -112.52
C SER A 97 2.46 58.59 -111.94
N ALA A 98 1.52 59.43 -112.37
CA ALA A 98 1.13 60.58 -111.54
C ALA A 98 0.52 60.08 -110.21
N ASP A 99 -0.19 58.94 -110.30
CA ASP A 99 -0.52 58.11 -109.14
C ASP A 99 0.70 57.67 -108.34
N MET A 100 1.93 57.58 -108.86
CA MET A 100 3.06 57.07 -108.09
C MET A 100 3.60 58.09 -107.09
N GLU A 101 3.79 59.35 -107.48
CA GLU A 101 4.10 60.43 -106.51
C GLU A 101 2.90 60.72 -105.60
N LEU A 102 1.67 60.74 -106.15
CA LEU A 102 0.47 60.88 -105.33
C LEU A 102 0.22 59.69 -104.41
N THR A 103 0.60 58.45 -104.76
CA THR A 103 0.54 57.31 -103.82
C THR A 103 1.68 57.34 -102.85
N VAL A 104 2.90 57.78 -103.20
CA VAL A 104 3.99 57.91 -102.22
C VAL A 104 3.64 58.96 -101.18
N GLU A 105 3.13 60.13 -101.56
CA GLU A 105 2.74 61.16 -100.58
C GLU A 105 1.41 60.80 -99.87
N LYS A 106 0.46 60.14 -100.53
CA LYS A 106 -0.75 59.59 -99.88
C LYS A 106 -0.44 58.43 -98.93
N GLU A 107 0.54 57.59 -99.23
CA GLU A 107 1.01 56.54 -98.34
C GLU A 107 1.85 57.13 -97.21
N ARG A 108 2.60 58.20 -97.44
CA ARG A 108 3.28 58.96 -96.38
C ARG A 108 2.29 59.65 -95.44
N ILE A 109 1.26 60.30 -95.97
CA ILE A 109 0.19 60.92 -95.17
C ILE A 109 -0.64 59.83 -94.46
N LYS A 110 -1.02 58.75 -95.15
CA LYS A 110 -1.68 57.58 -94.53
C LYS A 110 -0.81 56.94 -93.45
N LYS A 111 0.51 56.86 -93.67
CA LYS A 111 1.49 56.37 -92.70
C LYS A 111 1.54 57.29 -91.49
N MET A 112 1.71 58.60 -91.67
CA MET A 112 1.68 59.58 -90.58
C MET A 112 0.35 59.55 -89.79
N LEU A 113 -0.79 59.41 -90.48
CA LEU A 113 -2.10 59.26 -89.83
C LEU A 113 -2.22 57.93 -89.08
N SER A 114 -1.66 56.84 -89.61
CA SER A 114 -1.61 55.55 -88.90
C SER A 114 -0.61 55.56 -87.75
N GLU A 115 0.52 56.26 -87.85
CA GLU A 115 1.51 56.39 -86.78
C GLU A 115 0.98 57.31 -85.65
N GLY A 116 0.24 58.36 -85.99
CA GLY A 116 -0.53 59.16 -85.04
C GLY A 116 -1.60 58.32 -84.33
N SER A 117 -2.41 57.57 -85.08
CA SER A 117 -3.44 56.69 -84.53
C SER A 117 -2.85 55.54 -83.68
N ILE A 118 -1.69 54.98 -84.04
CA ILE A 118 -0.98 53.99 -83.22
C ILE A 118 -0.44 54.63 -81.94
N CYS A 119 0.03 55.88 -81.98
CA CYS A 119 0.43 56.62 -80.78
C CYS A 119 -0.76 56.86 -79.84
N GLU A 120 -1.92 57.24 -80.39
CA GLU A 120 -3.18 57.44 -79.67
C GLU A 120 -3.67 56.13 -79.02
N ILE A 121 -3.72 55.03 -79.78
CA ILE A 121 -4.08 53.68 -79.28
C ILE A 121 -3.10 53.19 -78.19
N ASN A 122 -1.80 53.47 -78.32
CA ASN A 122 -0.82 53.12 -77.28
C ASN A 122 -1.08 53.91 -75.99
N MET A 123 -1.38 55.22 -76.09
CA MET A 123 -1.72 56.05 -74.94
C MET A 123 -3.05 55.62 -74.27
N GLU A 124 -4.05 55.21 -75.05
CA GLU A 124 -5.30 54.63 -74.51
C GLU A 124 -5.04 53.30 -73.79
N ALA A 125 -4.17 52.43 -74.34
CA ALA A 125 -3.80 51.16 -73.72
C ALA A 125 -2.98 51.36 -72.42
N GLU A 126 -2.05 52.32 -72.40
CA GLU A 126 -1.32 52.71 -71.18
C GLU A 126 -2.28 53.29 -70.12
N LEU A 127 -3.21 54.16 -70.53
CA LEU A 127 -4.22 54.74 -69.63
C LEU A 127 -5.14 53.67 -69.02
N PHE A 128 -5.60 52.70 -69.82
CA PHE A 128 -6.38 51.56 -69.32
C PHE A 128 -5.56 50.68 -68.37
N THR A 129 -4.28 50.43 -68.68
CA THR A 129 -3.36 49.67 -67.82
C THR A 129 -3.11 50.38 -66.48
N LEU A 130 -2.99 51.71 -66.49
CA LEU A 130 -2.88 52.53 -65.29
C LEU A 130 -4.19 52.56 -64.48
N GLN A 131 -5.36 52.52 -65.13
CA GLN A 131 -6.66 52.41 -64.46
C GLN A 131 -6.83 51.05 -63.77
N ASP A 132 -6.51 49.94 -64.44
CA ASP A 132 -6.49 48.59 -63.87
C ASP A 132 -5.49 48.47 -62.70
N SER A 133 -4.28 49.03 -62.86
CA SER A 133 -3.28 49.10 -61.79
C SER A 133 -3.77 49.90 -60.58
N ASN A 134 -4.42 51.05 -60.80
CA ASN A 134 -5.01 51.87 -59.74
C ASN A 134 -6.16 51.13 -59.02
N ALA A 135 -7.05 50.47 -59.77
CA ALA A 135 -8.11 49.64 -59.19
C ALA A 135 -7.55 48.51 -58.30
N LYS A 136 -6.44 47.87 -58.72
CA LYS A 136 -5.73 46.86 -57.91
C LYS A 136 -5.09 47.45 -56.65
N LEU A 137 -4.50 48.65 -56.73
CA LEU A 137 -3.97 49.35 -55.57
C LEU A 137 -5.07 49.75 -54.57
N VAL A 138 -6.23 50.20 -55.05
CA VAL A 138 -7.40 50.51 -54.20
C VAL A 138 -7.94 49.24 -53.52
N ALA A 139 -8.01 48.11 -54.25
CA ALA A 139 -8.42 46.83 -53.67
C ALA A 139 -7.44 46.35 -52.59
N ALA A 140 -6.13 46.37 -52.87
CA ALA A 140 -5.08 46.00 -51.91
C ALA A 140 -5.04 46.93 -50.68
N LEU A 141 -5.33 48.22 -50.85
CA LEU A 141 -5.44 49.17 -49.73
C LEU A 141 -6.69 48.90 -48.87
N HIS A 142 -7.81 48.49 -49.49
CA HIS A 142 -8.99 48.06 -48.76
C HIS A 142 -8.74 46.77 -47.97
N GLU A 143 -8.08 45.77 -48.58
CA GLU A 143 -7.67 44.51 -47.95
C GLU A 143 -6.64 44.72 -46.82
N ALA A 144 -5.71 45.66 -46.98
CA ALA A 144 -4.79 46.06 -45.91
C ALA A 144 -5.51 46.71 -44.73
N ASN A 145 -6.52 47.56 -44.98
CA ASN A 145 -7.33 48.16 -43.92
C ASN A 145 -8.18 47.13 -43.16
N THR A 146 -8.87 46.22 -43.87
CA THR A 146 -9.66 45.15 -43.21
C THR A 146 -8.76 44.19 -42.43
N SER A 147 -7.56 43.90 -42.94
CA SER A 147 -6.54 43.14 -42.19
C SER A 147 -6.12 43.87 -40.91
N VAL A 148 -5.83 45.18 -40.98
CA VAL A 148 -5.47 46.00 -39.82
C VAL A 148 -6.57 46.03 -38.76
N ASP A 149 -7.84 46.08 -39.17
CA ASP A 149 -8.97 46.04 -38.24
C ASP A 149 -9.17 44.65 -37.60
N GLN A 150 -8.90 43.56 -38.32
CA GLN A 150 -8.85 42.21 -37.73
C GLN A 150 -7.73 42.07 -36.69
N TRP A 151 -6.52 42.58 -36.96
CA TRP A 151 -5.43 42.57 -35.99
C TRP A 151 -5.74 43.41 -34.73
N LYS A 152 -6.47 44.53 -34.85
CA LYS A 152 -6.96 45.30 -33.70
C LYS A 152 -7.95 44.49 -32.86
N GLN A 153 -8.88 43.78 -33.51
CA GLN A 153 -9.86 42.95 -32.79
C GLN A 153 -9.16 41.83 -32.00
N GLN A 154 -8.25 41.09 -32.65
CA GLN A 154 -7.47 40.05 -31.96
C GLN A 154 -6.65 40.61 -30.79
N LEU A 155 -6.06 41.79 -30.94
CA LEU A 155 -5.33 42.45 -29.86
C LEU A 155 -6.24 42.78 -28.65
N ALA A 156 -7.49 43.21 -28.90
CA ALA A 156 -8.47 43.45 -27.84
C ALA A 156 -8.89 42.14 -27.14
N GLU A 157 -9.15 41.07 -27.91
CA GLU A 157 -9.48 39.74 -27.37
C GLU A 157 -8.36 39.18 -26.48
N TYR A 158 -7.09 39.35 -26.89
CA TYR A 158 -5.94 38.99 -26.04
C TYR A 158 -5.76 39.90 -24.82
N GLN A 159 -6.16 41.17 -24.89
CA GLN A 159 -6.15 42.08 -23.74
C GLN A 159 -7.21 41.69 -22.71
N GLU A 160 -8.44 41.41 -23.14
CA GLU A 160 -9.54 40.95 -22.26
C GLU A 160 -9.17 39.65 -21.54
N GLU A 161 -8.66 38.63 -22.24
CA GLU A 161 -8.22 37.39 -21.59
C GLU A 161 -7.01 37.61 -20.67
N THR A 162 -6.11 38.55 -21.01
CA THR A 162 -4.98 38.93 -20.13
C THR A 162 -5.46 39.62 -18.85
N GLU A 163 -6.51 40.43 -18.90
CA GLU A 163 -7.11 41.07 -17.72
C GLU A 163 -7.88 40.03 -16.89
N ARG A 164 -8.70 39.20 -17.53
CA ARG A 164 -9.40 38.06 -16.91
C ARG A 164 -8.46 37.08 -16.20
N LEU A 165 -7.27 36.82 -16.75
CA LEU A 165 -6.26 35.98 -16.11
C LEU A 165 -5.59 36.68 -14.91
N ARG A 166 -5.38 38.01 -14.96
CA ARG A 166 -4.91 38.78 -13.79
C ARG A 166 -5.96 38.76 -12.67
N GLU A 167 -7.23 38.96 -13.00
CA GLU A 167 -8.32 38.89 -12.02
C GLU A 167 -8.34 37.53 -11.31
N GLN A 168 -8.31 36.42 -12.07
CA GLN A 168 -8.22 35.06 -11.51
C GLN A 168 -6.97 34.86 -10.63
N VAL A 169 -5.80 35.38 -11.02
CA VAL A 169 -4.59 35.32 -10.18
C VAL A 169 -4.80 36.09 -8.88
N THR A 170 -5.31 37.32 -8.93
CA THR A 170 -5.59 38.09 -7.71
C THR A 170 -6.68 37.45 -6.84
N GLU A 171 -7.68 36.80 -7.43
CA GLU A 171 -8.69 36.06 -6.70
C GLU A 171 -8.04 34.90 -5.92
N LEU A 172 -7.24 34.07 -6.61
CA LEU A 172 -6.48 32.97 -6.00
C LEU A 172 -5.50 33.46 -4.92
N GLU A 173 -4.81 34.58 -5.13
CA GLU A 173 -3.96 35.21 -4.11
C GLU A 173 -4.76 35.65 -2.87
N THR A 174 -5.98 36.19 -3.04
CA THR A 174 -6.86 36.53 -1.91
C THR A 174 -7.51 35.33 -1.23
N GLN A 175 -7.69 34.21 -1.94
CA GLN A 175 -8.12 32.93 -1.37
C GLN A 175 -6.98 32.32 -0.53
N VAL A 176 -5.75 32.28 -1.06
CA VAL A 176 -4.54 31.87 -0.32
C VAL A 176 -4.23 32.79 0.86
N GLY A 177 -4.65 34.07 0.80
CA GLY A 177 -4.56 35.04 1.90
C GLY A 177 -5.63 34.91 2.98
N ARG A 178 -6.60 33.99 2.85
CA ARG A 178 -7.56 33.64 3.91
C ARG A 178 -7.15 32.33 4.59
N PRO A 179 -7.46 32.14 5.89
CA PRO A 179 -7.36 30.82 6.51
C PRO A 179 -8.39 29.90 5.88
N GLU A 180 -7.93 29.08 4.94
CA GLU A 180 -8.73 28.08 4.25
C GLU A 180 -9.31 27.06 5.25
N PRO A 181 -10.46 26.43 4.98
CA PRO A 181 -10.93 25.27 5.74
C PRO A 181 -9.86 24.16 5.81
N GLY A 182 -8.99 24.07 4.79
CA GLY A 182 -7.80 23.23 4.78
C GLY A 182 -6.79 23.52 5.88
N GLU A 183 -6.58 24.77 6.30
CA GLU A 183 -5.71 25.09 7.44
C GLU A 183 -6.35 24.57 8.74
N THR A 184 -7.62 24.87 8.99
CA THR A 184 -8.31 24.34 10.18
C THR A 184 -8.36 22.81 10.20
N GLY A 185 -8.50 22.16 9.03
CA GLY A 185 -8.41 20.70 8.91
C GLY A 185 -7.01 20.16 9.21
N ARG A 186 -5.95 20.85 8.76
CA ARG A 186 -4.55 20.49 9.00
C ARG A 186 -4.15 20.71 10.47
N ASP A 187 -4.65 21.75 11.10
CA ASP A 187 -4.39 22.05 12.51
C ASP A 187 -5.19 21.10 13.42
N ASN A 188 -6.43 20.76 13.08
CA ASN A 188 -7.19 19.68 13.75
C ASN A 188 -6.49 18.31 13.62
N LEU A 189 -5.91 18.01 12.44
CA LEU A 189 -5.08 16.81 12.25
C LEU A 189 -3.79 16.86 13.08
N SER A 190 -3.17 18.03 13.22
CA SER A 190 -1.98 18.23 14.07
C SER A 190 -2.31 18.03 15.55
N GLN A 191 -3.42 18.58 16.03
CA GLN A 191 -3.91 18.38 17.40
C GLN A 191 -4.25 16.91 17.65
N SER A 192 -4.97 16.25 16.73
CA SER A 192 -5.28 14.81 16.85
C SER A 192 -4.02 13.94 16.83
N LEU A 193 -2.96 14.34 16.12
CA LEU A 193 -1.68 13.64 16.12
C LEU A 193 -0.93 13.85 17.45
N GLU A 194 -0.90 15.08 17.98
CA GLU A 194 -0.30 15.40 19.28
C GLU A 194 -1.04 14.71 20.45
N GLU A 195 -2.37 14.63 20.41
CA GLU A 195 -3.19 13.84 21.35
C GLU A 195 -2.87 12.34 21.28
N LEU A 196 -2.73 11.79 20.07
CA LEU A 196 -2.37 10.38 19.88
C LEU A 196 -0.93 10.08 20.31
N GLU A 197 0.01 10.99 20.08
CA GLU A 197 1.41 10.85 20.51
C GLU A 197 1.54 10.96 22.04
N ALA A 198 0.79 11.87 22.67
CA ALA A 198 0.67 11.95 24.13
C ALA A 198 0.03 10.68 24.74
N LEU A 199 -1.04 10.16 24.13
CA LEU A 199 -1.70 8.92 24.56
C LEU A 199 -0.77 7.70 24.41
N LEU A 200 -0.01 7.63 23.31
CA LEU A 200 0.99 6.59 23.06
C LEU A 200 2.11 6.64 24.10
N LYS A 201 2.64 7.83 24.42
CA LYS A 201 3.63 8.02 25.49
C LYS A 201 3.12 7.56 26.85
N VAL A 202 1.87 7.88 27.21
CA VAL A 202 1.25 7.39 28.46
C VAL A 202 1.10 5.86 28.45
N LYS A 203 0.84 5.24 27.29
CA LYS A 203 0.79 3.79 27.15
C LYS A 203 2.17 3.12 27.24
N ASP A 204 3.22 3.72 26.69
CA ASP A 204 4.59 3.24 26.85
C ASP A 204 5.06 3.35 28.32
N GLU A 205 4.72 4.43 29.01
CA GLU A 205 4.95 4.59 30.45
C GLU A 205 4.17 3.54 31.27
N GLU A 206 2.91 3.25 30.93
CA GLU A 206 2.14 2.16 31.56
C GLU A 206 2.76 0.78 31.31
N ILE A 207 3.20 0.50 30.08
CA ILE A 207 3.89 -0.74 29.70
C ILE A 207 5.20 -0.89 30.48
N HIS A 208 6.00 0.16 30.60
CA HIS A 208 7.25 0.13 31.36
C HIS A 208 7.01 -0.12 32.86
N ASN A 209 6.00 0.55 33.44
CA ASN A 209 5.59 0.31 34.83
C ASN A 209 5.08 -1.13 35.06
N LEU A 210 4.37 -1.71 34.09
CA LEU A 210 3.93 -3.11 34.14
C LEU A 210 5.10 -4.10 33.96
N GLN A 211 6.11 -3.76 33.16
CA GLN A 211 7.33 -4.55 33.01
C GLN A 211 8.16 -4.57 34.31
N SER A 212 8.32 -3.42 34.98
CA SER A 212 8.97 -3.36 36.31
C SER A 212 8.24 -4.26 37.31
N LYS A 213 6.93 -4.06 37.49
CA LYS A 213 6.09 -4.88 38.39
C LYS A 213 6.15 -6.38 38.09
N LYS A 214 6.38 -6.76 36.83
CA LYS A 214 6.59 -8.16 36.45
C LYS A 214 7.96 -8.68 36.88
N SER A 215 9.02 -7.87 36.84
CA SER A 215 10.32 -8.23 37.43
C SER A 215 10.19 -8.42 38.94
N ASP A 216 9.61 -7.42 39.63
CA ASP A 216 9.37 -7.45 41.07
C ASP A 216 8.58 -8.71 41.49
N PHE A 217 7.56 -9.09 40.72
CA PHE A 217 6.78 -10.31 40.94
C PHE A 217 7.60 -11.59 40.73
N ASN A 218 8.43 -11.68 39.68
CA ASN A 218 9.28 -12.84 39.44
C ASN A 218 10.32 -13.02 40.56
N GLU A 219 10.83 -11.93 41.12
CA GLU A 219 11.78 -11.94 42.24
C GLU A 219 11.10 -12.45 43.52
N LEU A 220 9.90 -11.95 43.83
CA LEU A 220 9.07 -12.45 44.95
C LEU A 220 8.62 -13.92 44.76
N GLU A 221 8.36 -14.35 43.52
CA GLU A 221 8.05 -15.76 43.20
C GLU A 221 9.26 -16.67 43.47
N LYS A 222 10.48 -16.22 43.13
CA LYS A 222 11.72 -16.92 43.46
C LYS A 222 11.99 -16.95 44.97
N GLU A 223 11.78 -15.85 45.69
CA GLU A 223 11.91 -15.82 47.16
C GLU A 223 10.91 -16.77 47.83
N ARG A 224 9.67 -16.85 47.35
CA ARG A 224 8.67 -17.84 47.78
C ARG A 224 9.16 -19.27 47.56
N GLU A 225 9.73 -19.57 46.40
CA GLU A 225 10.23 -20.91 46.09
C GLU A 225 11.38 -21.31 47.02
N GLU A 226 12.41 -20.47 47.18
CA GLU A 226 13.50 -20.76 48.11
C GLU A 226 13.05 -20.81 49.58
N ALA A 227 11.98 -20.09 49.96
CA ALA A 227 11.39 -20.19 51.29
C ALA A 227 10.62 -21.51 51.47
N THR A 228 9.97 -22.00 50.41
CA THR A 228 9.23 -23.28 50.41
C THR A 228 10.19 -24.48 50.44
N GLU A 229 11.28 -24.42 49.68
CA GLU A 229 12.35 -25.43 49.68
C GLU A 229 12.99 -25.55 51.08
N ARG A 230 13.38 -24.42 51.69
CA ARG A 230 13.91 -24.39 53.07
C ARG A 230 12.92 -24.89 54.13
N LEU A 231 11.61 -24.71 53.89
CA LEU A 231 10.58 -25.24 54.79
C LEU A 231 10.48 -26.76 54.68
N GLN A 232 10.50 -27.32 53.47
CA GLN A 232 10.52 -28.79 53.26
C GLN A 232 11.78 -29.44 53.83
N ASP A 233 12.96 -28.83 53.66
CA ASP A 233 14.21 -29.29 54.29
C ASP A 233 14.11 -29.35 55.82
N LEU A 234 13.41 -28.37 56.44
CA LEU A 234 13.18 -28.33 57.88
C LEU A 234 12.12 -29.34 58.34
N GLU A 235 11.07 -29.58 57.56
CA GLU A 235 10.08 -30.64 57.82
C GLU A 235 10.74 -32.03 57.80
N VAL A 236 11.60 -32.30 56.82
CA VAL A 236 12.36 -33.56 56.72
C VAL A 236 13.37 -33.71 57.87
N GLN A 237 14.09 -32.64 58.24
CA GLN A 237 14.99 -32.67 59.40
C GLN A 237 14.25 -32.87 60.71
N ASN A 238 13.07 -32.27 60.89
CA ASN A 238 12.27 -32.47 62.08
C ASN A 238 11.74 -33.91 62.17
N ALA A 239 11.35 -34.53 61.05
CA ALA A 239 10.95 -35.94 61.01
C ALA A 239 12.10 -36.91 61.36
N ASP A 240 13.34 -36.66 60.91
CA ASP A 240 14.52 -37.43 61.37
C ASP A 240 14.73 -37.30 62.88
N LEU A 241 14.61 -36.09 63.42
CA LEU A 241 14.77 -35.84 64.85
C LEU A 241 13.66 -36.49 65.68
N GLU A 242 12.40 -36.44 65.24
CA GLU A 242 11.27 -37.13 65.88
C GLU A 242 11.47 -38.66 65.88
N GLN A 243 11.86 -39.25 64.74
CA GLN A 243 12.17 -40.68 64.65
C GLN A 243 13.32 -41.08 65.58
N ARG A 244 14.36 -40.24 65.70
CA ARG A 244 15.52 -40.48 66.56
C ARG A 244 15.21 -40.31 68.05
N VAL A 245 14.29 -39.40 68.41
CA VAL A 245 13.75 -39.31 69.77
C VAL A 245 12.96 -40.57 70.10
N GLN A 246 12.03 -41.01 69.24
CA GLN A 246 11.25 -42.23 69.45
C GLN A 246 12.17 -43.46 69.63
N ALA A 247 13.17 -43.64 68.77
CA ALA A 247 14.11 -44.76 68.89
C ALA A 247 14.94 -44.73 70.20
N ALA A 248 15.27 -43.53 70.71
CA ALA A 248 15.93 -43.36 71.99
C ALA A 248 14.99 -43.64 73.18
N GLU A 249 13.72 -43.24 73.09
CA GLU A 249 12.68 -43.54 74.08
C GLU A 249 12.37 -45.04 74.16
N GLU A 250 12.24 -45.73 73.01
CA GLU A 250 12.07 -47.18 72.94
C GLU A 250 13.27 -47.94 73.55
N THR A 251 14.49 -47.48 73.26
CA THR A 251 15.72 -48.04 73.85
C THR A 251 15.77 -47.83 75.37
N LEU A 252 15.36 -46.65 75.85
CA LEU A 252 15.32 -46.32 77.28
C LEU A 252 14.22 -47.10 78.01
N ALA A 253 13.08 -47.36 77.36
CA ALA A 253 12.03 -48.22 77.89
C ALA A 253 12.51 -49.66 78.03
N SER A 254 13.13 -50.25 76.99
CA SER A 254 13.70 -51.61 77.05
C SER A 254 14.75 -51.74 78.17
N SER A 255 15.67 -50.78 78.28
CA SER A 255 16.68 -50.77 79.35
C SER A 255 16.08 -50.61 80.74
N ARG A 256 14.88 -50.02 80.87
CA ARG A 256 14.16 -49.91 82.13
C ARG A 256 13.43 -51.20 82.49
N ASP A 257 12.77 -51.84 81.52
CA ASP A 257 12.11 -53.13 81.74
C ASP A 257 13.14 -54.21 82.13
N GLU A 258 14.33 -54.20 81.51
CA GLU A 258 15.48 -55.04 81.90
C GLU A 258 15.95 -54.76 83.33
N HIS A 259 16.05 -53.49 83.73
CA HIS A 259 16.42 -53.09 85.09
C HIS A 259 15.38 -53.55 86.12
N ASP A 260 14.10 -53.30 85.87
CA ASP A 260 13.02 -53.63 86.79
C ASP A 260 12.82 -55.16 86.88
N GLN A 261 13.08 -55.90 85.79
CA GLN A 261 13.20 -57.36 85.81
C GLN A 261 14.38 -57.82 86.69
N ALA A 262 15.57 -57.24 86.52
CA ALA A 262 16.74 -57.57 87.32
C ALA A 262 16.54 -57.25 88.81
N GLU A 263 15.89 -56.13 89.14
CA GLU A 263 15.53 -55.80 90.52
C GLU A 263 14.53 -56.80 91.11
N SER A 264 13.54 -57.26 90.32
CA SER A 264 12.59 -58.29 90.76
C SER A 264 13.28 -59.63 91.07
N GLU A 265 14.29 -60.01 90.28
CA GLU A 265 15.10 -61.22 90.49
C GLU A 265 16.00 -61.09 91.73
N VAL A 266 16.64 -59.93 91.94
CA VAL A 266 17.39 -59.64 93.17
C VAL A 266 16.49 -59.71 94.40
N ARG A 267 15.29 -59.11 94.37
CA ARG A 267 14.29 -59.21 95.45
C ARG A 267 13.87 -60.66 95.72
N ARG A 268 13.69 -61.46 94.66
CA ARG A 268 13.39 -62.91 94.77
C ARG A 268 14.53 -63.69 95.43
N ILE A 269 15.78 -63.40 95.07
CA ILE A 269 16.97 -64.02 95.67
C ILE A 269 17.10 -63.64 97.15
N ILE A 270 16.87 -62.37 97.52
CA ILE A 270 16.88 -61.91 98.93
C ILE A 270 15.88 -62.72 99.75
N GLY A 271 14.62 -62.82 99.32
CA GLY A 271 13.60 -63.59 100.04
C GLY A 271 13.93 -65.09 100.17
N ILE A 272 14.69 -65.66 99.23
CA ILE A 272 15.21 -67.04 99.34
C ILE A 272 16.34 -67.13 100.37
N LEU A 273 17.23 -66.13 100.44
CA LEU A 273 18.31 -66.07 101.43
C LEU A 273 17.74 -65.90 102.85
N ASP A 274 16.74 -65.04 103.03
CA ASP A 274 16.07 -64.84 104.32
C ASP A 274 15.46 -66.15 104.87
N LEU A 275 14.81 -66.94 104.00
CA LEU A 275 14.31 -68.27 104.36
C LEU A 275 15.45 -69.22 104.78
N LYS A 276 16.57 -69.25 104.04
CA LYS A 276 17.75 -70.07 104.40
C LYS A 276 18.38 -69.64 105.72
N ILE A 277 18.39 -68.34 106.00
CA ILE A 277 18.85 -67.78 107.28
C ILE A 277 17.91 -68.21 108.42
N GLY A 278 16.60 -68.30 108.17
CA GLY A 278 15.64 -68.94 109.06
C GLY A 278 15.97 -70.41 109.33
N ASP A 279 16.04 -71.24 108.28
CA ASP A 279 16.36 -72.68 108.35
C ASP A 279 17.65 -72.94 109.17
N LEU A 280 18.72 -72.19 108.87
CA LEU A 280 20.01 -72.30 109.56
C LEU A 280 19.94 -71.85 111.04
N ASN A 281 19.10 -70.87 111.38
CA ASN A 281 18.87 -70.46 112.76
C ASN A 281 18.13 -71.53 113.57
N ASP A 282 17.13 -72.19 112.99
CA ASP A 282 16.39 -73.25 113.66
C ASP A 282 17.22 -74.53 113.82
N ILE A 283 18.06 -74.87 112.84
CA ILE A 283 19.09 -75.91 112.98
C ILE A 283 20.06 -75.55 114.12
N ARG A 284 20.58 -74.32 114.16
CA ARG A 284 21.49 -73.85 115.22
C ARG A 284 20.86 -73.92 116.61
N GLN A 285 19.60 -73.51 116.76
CA GLN A 285 18.86 -73.64 118.02
C GLN A 285 18.64 -75.10 118.41
N SER A 286 18.36 -75.97 117.44
CA SER A 286 18.11 -77.40 117.67
C SER A 286 19.38 -78.14 118.10
N LEU A 287 20.53 -77.76 117.54
CA LEU A 287 21.85 -78.25 117.96
C LEU A 287 22.21 -77.77 119.38
N ALA A 288 21.96 -76.51 119.73
CA ALA A 288 22.18 -76.02 121.09
C ALA A 288 21.37 -76.82 122.13
N LYS A 289 20.07 -77.04 121.88
CA LYS A 289 19.17 -77.88 122.70
C LYS A 289 19.57 -79.36 122.81
N LEU A 290 20.53 -79.82 121.99
CA LEU A 290 21.11 -81.16 122.03
C LEU A 290 22.46 -81.20 122.78
N VAL A 291 23.18 -80.07 122.85
CA VAL A 291 24.43 -79.90 123.62
C VAL A 291 24.15 -79.55 125.08
N ASP A 292 23.02 -78.90 125.39
CA ASP A 292 22.56 -78.60 126.75
C ASP A 292 21.93 -79.84 127.47
N LYS A 293 22.40 -81.07 127.18
CA LYS A 293 21.89 -82.36 127.70
C LYS A 293 22.99 -83.36 128.03
#